data_AF-A0A3Q0KGM3-F1
#
_entry.id   AF-A0A3Q0KGM3-F1
#
_cell.length_a   1.000
_cell.length_b   1.000
_cell.length_c   1.000
_cell.angle_alpha   90.00
_cell.angle_beta   90.00
_cell.angle_gamma   90.00
#
_symmetry.space_group_name_H-M   'P 1'
#
loop_
_entity.id
_entity.type
_entity.pdbx_description
1 polymer ?
#
loop_
_entity_poly.entity_id
_entity_poly.type
_entity_poly.pdbx_seq_one_letter_code
_entity_poly.pdbx_strand_id
1 'polypeptide(L)'
;MSTFNAGPANTGAAPVELTAGKIREMMANAQRAIAQRKFELGLTENGAANGLNFPPGVIPDTETVDKMRRAAQLQAQINARLNSGILSSHSVNSDSRKSKDIPNVIFDEEGKTIDASTGEEIQLTHYTPTLKANLRAKRAQQFKEVLQTTTQKKPQKSSVSTIFFDPRLRVKTASRPKRQLSFHEPGKFVKMAQRMRTKFQLQILQESVAQAVRKTGIASAAKLSTIQPKRSIDETDIPLLEWWDAYILKEGVTSYSTLDELAIHGLPVSAAVNKAWITSLVEHPVKLKPPTDLSKPPEIPLLLTKKERKKLRRQNRQEAQREKQEKVRLGLMPPPEPKVRLANLMRVLGSDAVQDPSKVEAYVRAQMESRKRAHEAANAARKLTKEQARYKRIKKIREDTSHAVHVAVYRVKDFSNPSHRFKVETNANQLLMTGLVALHSDCNVVVVEGGPKQQRKFQRLMLCRIKWREGKRGTVGNGSGSFAHEDRAATSELDNDSGCRLIWKGTVKQRAFDKIQFKACPTELYAREQFRKRDVEHYWDLAYSGAILETLDS
;
A
#
# COMPACT_ATOMS: atom_id res chain seq x y z
N MET A 1 -38.99 -30.02 61.26
CA MET A 1 -40.15 -30.78 60.78
C MET A 1 -40.17 -30.66 59.25
N SER A 2 -40.04 -31.65 58.37
CA SER A 2 -39.84 -33.11 58.39
C SER A 2 -39.50 -33.46 56.91
N THR A 3 -38.30 -33.97 56.58
CA THR A 3 -38.01 -35.36 56.08
C THR A 3 -38.86 -35.81 54.87
N PHE A 4 -38.32 -35.97 53.65
CA PHE A 4 -37.48 -37.07 53.07
C PHE A 4 -38.25 -38.04 52.13
N ASN A 5 -37.48 -38.65 51.22
CA ASN A 5 -37.72 -39.79 50.29
C ASN A 5 -38.48 -39.55 48.97
N ALA A 6 -37.95 -39.76 47.76
CA ALA A 6 -37.03 -40.74 47.14
C ALA A 6 -37.75 -41.90 46.42
N GLY A 7 -37.47 -42.06 45.11
CA GLY A 7 -37.62 -43.34 44.38
C GLY A 7 -37.81 -43.21 42.85
N PRO A 8 -37.20 -44.07 42.00
CA PRO A 8 -36.69 -43.68 40.66
C PRO A 8 -37.12 -44.60 39.47
N ALA A 9 -36.69 -44.25 38.23
CA ALA A 9 -36.31 -45.10 37.05
C ALA A 9 -36.66 -44.39 35.71
N ASN A 10 -35.70 -43.87 34.93
CA ASN A 10 -34.83 -44.50 33.90
C ASN A 10 -35.48 -44.62 32.49
N THR A 11 -34.95 -43.86 31.51
CA THR A 11 -34.27 -44.32 30.26
C THR A 11 -34.27 -43.22 29.19
N GLY A 12 -33.11 -42.96 28.55
CA GLY A 12 -33.08 -42.30 27.23
C GLY A 12 -31.93 -41.31 26.94
N ALA A 13 -30.82 -41.84 26.44
CA ALA A 13 -29.83 -41.20 25.54
C ALA A 13 -28.94 -40.03 26.07
N ALA A 14 -27.70 -40.37 26.45
CA ALA A 14 -26.60 -39.43 26.73
C ALA A 14 -25.85 -39.02 25.44
N PRO A 15 -25.30 -37.79 25.37
CA PRO A 15 -24.48 -37.32 24.26
C PRO A 15 -23.09 -37.97 24.27
N VAL A 16 -22.68 -38.50 23.13
CA VAL A 16 -21.40 -39.19 22.93
C VAL A 16 -20.23 -38.22 23.09
N GLU A 17 -19.51 -38.33 24.21
CA GLU A 17 -18.20 -37.70 24.39
C GLU A 17 -17.21 -38.27 23.36
N LEU A 18 -16.74 -37.41 22.45
CA LEU A 18 -15.73 -37.74 21.46
C LEU A 18 -14.39 -38.00 22.15
N THR A 19 -14.07 -39.27 22.34
CA THR A 19 -12.77 -39.72 22.88
C THR A 19 -11.60 -39.13 22.08
N ALA A 20 -10.47 -38.89 22.76
CA ALA A 20 -9.24 -38.37 22.13
C ALA A 20 -8.73 -39.21 20.95
N GLY A 21 -9.15 -40.48 20.84
CA GLY A 21 -8.93 -41.33 19.67
C GLY A 21 -9.74 -40.86 18.44
N LYS A 22 -11.03 -40.55 18.64
CA LYS A 22 -11.93 -40.07 17.57
C LYS A 22 -11.53 -38.68 17.05
N ILE A 23 -11.04 -37.81 17.94
CA ILE A 23 -10.49 -36.48 17.56
C ILE A 23 -9.22 -36.64 16.70
N ARG A 24 -8.33 -37.58 17.03
CA ARG A 24 -7.14 -37.88 16.22
C ARG A 24 -7.49 -38.45 14.85
N GLU A 25 -8.47 -39.36 14.78
CA GLU A 25 -8.96 -39.92 13.52
C GLU A 25 -9.60 -38.83 12.63
N MET A 26 -10.41 -37.95 13.22
CA MET A 26 -11.05 -36.83 12.52
C MET A 26 -10.03 -35.80 12.01
N MET A 27 -8.98 -35.50 12.80
CA MET A 27 -7.87 -34.64 12.36
C MET A 27 -7.03 -35.28 11.25
N ALA A 28 -6.76 -36.59 11.32
CA ALA A 28 -6.02 -37.31 10.27
C ALA A 28 -6.80 -37.35 8.94
N ASN A 29 -8.12 -37.54 8.99
CA ASN A 29 -8.98 -37.47 7.80
C ASN A 29 -9.07 -36.04 7.25
N ALA A 30 -9.15 -35.02 8.11
CA ALA A 30 -9.10 -33.62 7.68
C ALA A 30 -7.75 -33.26 7.01
N GLN A 31 -6.63 -33.77 7.53
CA GLN A 31 -5.32 -33.59 6.90
C GLN A 31 -5.21 -34.30 5.54
N ARG A 32 -5.74 -35.52 5.39
CA ARG A 32 -5.83 -36.19 4.08
C ARG A 32 -6.70 -35.43 3.09
N ALA A 33 -7.85 -34.92 3.51
CA ALA A 33 -8.73 -34.12 2.67
C ALA A 33 -8.05 -32.81 2.24
N ILE A 34 -7.30 -32.15 3.13
CA ILE A 34 -6.51 -30.94 2.80
C ILE A 34 -5.36 -31.29 1.85
N ALA A 35 -4.70 -32.45 2.01
CA ALA A 35 -3.63 -32.91 1.12
C ALA A 35 -4.14 -33.25 -0.29
N GLN A 36 -5.27 -33.95 -0.40
CA GLN A 36 -5.95 -34.22 -1.69
C GLN A 36 -6.40 -32.91 -2.35
N ARG A 37 -6.97 -31.98 -1.58
CA ARG A 37 -7.40 -30.68 -2.11
C ARG A 37 -6.21 -29.80 -2.51
N LYS A 38 -5.06 -29.91 -1.84
CA LYS A 38 -3.78 -29.30 -2.26
C LYS A 38 -3.23 -29.93 -3.53
N PHE A 39 -3.40 -31.23 -3.73
CA PHE A 39 -3.04 -31.94 -4.97
C PHE A 39 -3.95 -31.51 -6.14
N GLU A 40 -5.27 -31.44 -5.93
CA GLU A 40 -6.25 -30.97 -6.92
C GLU A 40 -6.09 -29.48 -7.27
N LEU A 41 -5.65 -28.65 -6.31
CA LEU A 41 -5.40 -27.22 -6.51
C LEU A 41 -3.98 -26.90 -6.99
N GLY A 42 -3.16 -27.91 -7.31
CA GLY A 42 -1.79 -27.71 -7.82
C GLY A 42 -0.87 -26.98 -6.85
N LEU A 43 -1.14 -27.08 -5.55
CA LEU A 43 -0.43 -26.41 -4.46
C LEU A 43 0.32 -27.45 -3.62
N THR A 44 1.35 -28.07 -4.19
CA THR A 44 2.29 -28.91 -3.46
C THR A 44 3.58 -28.14 -3.16
N GLU A 45 3.77 -27.78 -1.89
CA GLU A 45 5.08 -27.46 -1.32
C GLU A 45 5.69 -28.75 -0.75
N ASN A 46 6.77 -29.22 -1.38
CA ASN A 46 8.01 -29.73 -0.81
C ASN A 46 8.68 -30.75 -1.75
N GLY A 47 9.98 -30.55 -2.02
CA GLY A 47 10.84 -31.62 -2.51
C GLY A 47 11.89 -31.20 -3.53
N ALA A 48 13.05 -30.79 -3.03
CA ALA A 48 14.40 -31.13 -3.51
C ALA A 48 14.70 -31.26 -5.03
N ALA A 49 15.73 -30.50 -5.44
CA ALA A 49 16.73 -30.85 -6.45
C ALA A 49 16.27 -31.13 -7.90
N ASN A 50 16.48 -30.13 -8.77
CA ASN A 50 17.15 -30.21 -10.09
C ASN A 50 16.52 -29.26 -11.14
N GLY A 51 17.37 -28.46 -11.79
CA GLY A 51 17.16 -28.11 -13.20
C GLY A 51 16.72 -26.69 -13.54
N LEU A 52 17.43 -25.65 -13.09
CA LEU A 52 17.49 -24.40 -13.87
C LEU A 52 18.95 -24.12 -14.24
N ASN A 53 19.28 -24.54 -15.45
CA ASN A 53 20.59 -24.47 -16.06
C ASN A 53 20.91 -23.01 -16.40
N PHE A 54 21.57 -22.30 -15.49
CA PHE A 54 22.27 -21.07 -15.82
C PHE A 54 23.64 -21.44 -16.38
N PRO A 55 24.08 -20.88 -17.52
CA PRO A 55 25.45 -21.07 -17.98
C PRO A 55 26.42 -20.61 -16.86
N PRO A 56 27.42 -21.41 -16.49
CA PRO A 56 28.37 -21.03 -15.45
C PRO A 56 29.16 -19.81 -15.92
N GLY A 57 29.06 -18.70 -15.17
CA GLY A 57 29.87 -17.49 -15.42
C GLY A 57 29.12 -16.15 -15.44
N VAL A 58 27.79 -16.11 -15.28
CA VAL A 58 27.02 -14.85 -15.31
C VAL A 58 26.27 -14.64 -14.01
N ILE A 59 26.72 -13.66 -13.21
CA ILE A 59 26.00 -13.16 -12.02
C ILE A 59 24.81 -12.34 -12.54
N PRO A 60 23.54 -12.74 -12.29
CA PRO A 60 22.41 -11.98 -12.77
C PRO A 60 22.20 -10.72 -11.93
N ASP A 61 22.15 -9.56 -12.59
CA ASP A 61 21.85 -8.28 -11.96
C ASP A 61 20.52 -8.32 -11.19
N THR A 62 20.48 -7.64 -10.04
CA THR A 62 19.29 -7.56 -9.18
C THR A 62 18.01 -7.13 -9.92
N GLU A 63 18.14 -6.34 -10.98
CA GLU A 63 17.01 -5.90 -11.80
C GLU A 63 16.37 -7.00 -12.65
N THR A 64 17.14 -7.97 -13.15
CA THR A 64 16.57 -9.07 -13.96
C THR A 64 15.81 -10.05 -13.10
N VAL A 65 16.30 -10.31 -11.88
CA VAL A 65 15.61 -11.12 -10.86
C VAL A 65 14.30 -10.45 -10.43
N ASP A 66 14.32 -9.14 -10.18
CA ASP A 66 13.10 -8.40 -9.79
C ASP A 66 12.08 -8.29 -10.94
N LYS A 67 12.53 -8.16 -12.19
CA LYS A 67 11.63 -8.19 -13.37
C LYS A 67 10.96 -9.55 -13.52
N MET A 68 11.69 -10.65 -13.35
CA MET A 68 11.11 -12.00 -13.39
C MET A 68 10.14 -12.24 -12.22
N ARG A 69 10.46 -11.76 -11.00
CA ARG A 69 9.57 -11.84 -9.84
C ARG A 69 8.27 -11.05 -10.05
N ARG A 70 8.35 -9.83 -10.62
CA ARG A 70 7.16 -9.02 -10.94
C ARG A 70 6.32 -9.63 -12.06
N ALA A 71 6.94 -10.21 -13.09
CA ALA A 71 6.21 -10.90 -14.16
C ALA A 71 5.42 -12.12 -13.62
N ALA A 72 6.05 -12.94 -12.77
CA ALA A 72 5.40 -14.06 -12.11
C ALA A 72 4.25 -13.62 -11.19
N GLN A 73 4.44 -12.53 -10.43
CA GLN A 73 3.40 -11.99 -9.56
C GLN A 73 2.21 -11.41 -10.34
N LEU A 74 2.46 -10.79 -11.50
CA LEU A 74 1.42 -10.29 -12.40
C LEU A 74 0.60 -11.44 -13.02
N GLN A 75 1.27 -12.53 -13.41
CA GLN A 75 0.61 -13.77 -13.88
C GLN A 75 -0.22 -14.42 -12.77
N ALA A 76 0.28 -14.49 -11.54
CA ALA A 76 -0.47 -14.99 -10.39
C ALA A 76 -1.70 -14.11 -10.07
N GLN A 77 -1.59 -12.79 -10.21
CA GLN A 77 -2.70 -11.86 -9.97
C GLN A 77 -3.77 -11.92 -11.07
N ILE A 78 -3.38 -12.14 -12.34
CA ILE A 78 -4.31 -12.40 -13.44
C ILE A 78 -5.07 -13.71 -13.19
N ASN A 79 -4.39 -14.77 -12.74
CA ASN A 79 -5.03 -16.05 -12.40
C ASN A 79 -5.96 -15.94 -11.18
N ALA A 80 -5.59 -15.17 -10.15
CA ALA A 80 -6.44 -14.92 -8.99
C ALA A 80 -7.69 -14.10 -9.34
N ARG A 81 -7.57 -13.09 -10.23
CA ARG A 81 -8.73 -12.30 -10.69
C ARG A 81 -9.63 -13.04 -11.67
N LEU A 82 -9.11 -14.03 -12.40
CA LEU A 82 -9.93 -14.91 -13.23
C LEU A 82 -10.74 -15.92 -12.38
N ASN A 83 -10.34 -16.19 -11.12
CA ASN A 83 -11.01 -17.11 -10.21
C ASN A 83 -11.99 -16.47 -9.20
N SER A 84 -12.00 -15.13 -9.02
CA SER A 84 -13.01 -14.44 -8.18
C SER A 84 -14.08 -13.76 -9.05
N GLY A 85 -15.13 -14.50 -9.42
CA GLY A 85 -16.19 -14.04 -10.31
C GLY A 85 -16.95 -12.81 -9.81
N ILE A 86 -16.86 -11.69 -10.53
CA ILE A 86 -17.81 -10.56 -10.51
C ILE A 86 -17.91 -9.99 -11.93
N LEU A 87 -18.70 -10.61 -12.80
CA LEU A 87 -19.27 -10.04 -14.03
C LEU A 87 -20.52 -10.85 -14.43
N SER A 88 -21.67 -10.54 -13.84
CA SER A 88 -22.99 -10.92 -14.37
C SER A 88 -23.81 -9.64 -14.59
N SER A 89 -23.51 -8.96 -15.70
CA SER A 89 -24.33 -7.89 -16.25
C SER A 89 -25.42 -8.48 -17.16
N HIS A 90 -26.67 -8.18 -16.83
CA HIS A 90 -27.70 -7.62 -17.72
C HIS A 90 -27.97 -8.29 -19.09
N SER A 91 -29.20 -8.79 -19.16
CA SER A 91 -30.26 -8.48 -20.15
C SER A 91 -30.03 -8.84 -21.62
N VAL A 92 -30.91 -9.71 -22.13
CA VAL A 92 -31.57 -9.52 -23.41
C VAL A 92 -32.90 -10.28 -23.44
N ASN A 93 -33.98 -9.52 -23.65
CA ASN A 93 -35.25 -9.96 -24.20
C ASN A 93 -35.04 -10.67 -25.55
N SER A 94 -35.80 -11.73 -25.80
CA SER A 94 -36.49 -11.93 -27.08
C SER A 94 -37.54 -13.04 -26.97
N ASP A 95 -38.79 -12.59 -26.94
CA ASP A 95 -39.93 -13.09 -27.71
C ASP A 95 -40.02 -14.57 -28.13
N SER A 96 -41.14 -15.14 -27.69
CA SER A 96 -42.04 -16.01 -28.45
C SER A 96 -41.48 -17.35 -28.95
N ARG A 97 -41.84 -18.43 -28.25
CA ARG A 97 -42.19 -19.72 -28.86
C ARG A 97 -42.85 -20.62 -27.82
N LYS A 98 -44.19 -20.72 -27.96
CA LYS A 98 -45.05 -21.89 -27.79
C LYS A 98 -44.70 -22.82 -26.61
N SER A 99 -45.58 -22.80 -25.62
CA SER A 99 -45.86 -23.94 -24.73
C SER A 99 -45.86 -25.24 -25.54
N LYS A 100 -44.87 -26.10 -25.27
CA LYS A 100 -44.94 -27.52 -25.55
C LYS A 100 -44.91 -28.21 -24.21
N ASP A 101 -45.88 -29.08 -24.03
CA ASP A 101 -46.23 -29.78 -22.82
C ASP A 101 -45.00 -30.45 -22.20
N ILE A 102 -44.89 -30.30 -20.88
CA ILE A 102 -43.95 -31.05 -20.05
C ILE A 102 -44.42 -32.51 -20.15
N PRO A 103 -43.62 -33.45 -20.69
CA PRO A 103 -44.03 -34.85 -20.75
C PRO A 103 -44.24 -35.36 -19.33
N ASN A 104 -45.40 -35.95 -19.08
CA ASN A 104 -45.70 -36.61 -17.82
C ASN A 104 -44.81 -37.86 -17.73
N VAL A 105 -43.81 -37.84 -16.83
CA VAL A 105 -42.87 -38.94 -16.66
C VAL A 105 -43.38 -39.89 -15.57
N ILE A 106 -43.46 -41.19 -15.87
CA ILE A 106 -43.82 -42.25 -14.92
C ILE A 106 -42.67 -43.28 -14.90
N PHE A 107 -42.51 -44.02 -13.80
CA PHE A 107 -41.58 -45.14 -13.70
C PHE A 107 -42.33 -46.46 -13.87
N ASP A 108 -41.83 -47.38 -14.68
CA ASP A 108 -42.36 -48.75 -14.78
C ASP A 108 -41.99 -49.61 -13.55
N GLU A 109 -42.52 -50.85 -13.48
CA GLU A 109 -42.20 -51.83 -12.43
C GLU A 109 -40.71 -52.23 -12.40
N GLU A 110 -39.95 -51.90 -13.45
CA GLU A 110 -38.50 -52.17 -13.58
C GLU A 110 -37.62 -50.94 -13.26
N GLY A 111 -38.21 -49.80 -12.89
CA GLY A 111 -37.50 -48.56 -12.54
C GLY A 111 -37.00 -47.72 -13.73
N LYS A 112 -37.46 -47.97 -14.95
CA LYS A 112 -37.16 -47.18 -16.15
C LYS A 112 -38.15 -46.03 -16.28
N THR A 113 -37.64 -44.85 -16.64
CA THR A 113 -38.47 -43.67 -16.93
C THR A 113 -39.18 -43.83 -18.26
N ILE A 114 -40.51 -43.93 -18.24
CA ILE A 114 -41.40 -44.00 -19.41
C ILE A 114 -42.23 -42.71 -19.53
N ASP A 115 -42.55 -42.30 -20.77
CA ASP A 115 -43.54 -41.24 -21.02
C ASP A 115 -44.95 -41.80 -20.72
N ALA A 116 -45.70 -41.13 -19.84
CA ALA A 116 -47.06 -41.52 -19.46
C ALA A 116 -48.04 -41.59 -20.64
N SER A 117 -47.74 -40.88 -21.73
CA SER A 117 -48.62 -40.76 -22.89
C SER A 117 -48.28 -41.72 -24.03
N THR A 118 -46.99 -42.05 -24.22
CA THR A 118 -46.53 -42.90 -25.33
C THR A 118 -46.02 -44.27 -24.89
N GLY A 119 -45.73 -44.48 -23.60
CA GLY A 119 -45.16 -45.74 -23.09
C GLY A 119 -43.73 -46.01 -23.56
N GLU A 120 -43.08 -45.04 -24.20
CA GLU A 120 -41.70 -45.16 -24.69
C GLU A 120 -40.69 -44.79 -23.59
N GLU A 121 -39.56 -45.51 -23.56
CA GLU A 121 -38.48 -45.30 -22.61
C GLU A 121 -37.77 -43.96 -22.87
N ILE A 122 -37.83 -43.04 -21.90
CA ILE A 122 -37.14 -41.75 -21.94
C ILE A 122 -35.73 -41.91 -21.36
N GLN A 123 -34.71 -41.83 -22.23
CA GLN A 123 -33.31 -41.68 -21.80
C GLN A 123 -33.05 -40.25 -21.32
N LEU A 124 -32.98 -40.04 -20.00
CA LEU A 124 -32.55 -38.78 -19.41
C LEU A 124 -31.06 -38.51 -19.74
N THR A 125 -30.80 -37.54 -20.61
CA THR A 125 -29.43 -37.12 -20.93
C THR A 125 -28.77 -36.47 -19.71
N HIS A 126 -27.83 -37.17 -19.07
CA HIS A 126 -27.07 -36.65 -17.93
C HIS A 126 -26.06 -35.58 -18.39
N TYR A 127 -26.26 -34.33 -17.98
CA TYR A 127 -25.34 -33.23 -18.27
C TYR A 127 -24.09 -33.33 -17.37
N THR A 128 -22.92 -33.60 -17.96
CA THR A 128 -21.64 -33.51 -17.25
C THR A 128 -21.11 -32.07 -17.28
N PRO A 129 -20.91 -31.41 -16.12
CA PRO A 129 -20.46 -30.02 -16.09
C PRO A 129 -19.01 -29.93 -16.58
N THR A 130 -18.81 -29.27 -17.73
CA THR A 130 -17.48 -28.94 -18.28
C THR A 130 -17.24 -27.43 -18.22
N LEU A 131 -16.01 -27.02 -17.89
CA LEU A 131 -15.62 -25.61 -17.83
C LEU A 131 -15.84 -24.93 -19.21
N LYS A 132 -16.35 -23.69 -19.23
CA LYS A 132 -16.50 -22.88 -20.46
C LYS A 132 -15.21 -22.75 -21.27
N ALA A 133 -14.04 -22.86 -20.63
CA ALA A 133 -12.74 -22.93 -21.29
C ALA A 133 -12.62 -24.17 -22.20
N ASN A 134 -13.06 -25.34 -21.75
CA ASN A 134 -13.06 -26.58 -22.52
C ASN A 134 -14.05 -26.52 -23.68
N LEU A 135 -15.24 -25.94 -23.47
CA LEU A 135 -16.21 -25.68 -24.55
C LEU A 135 -15.63 -24.75 -25.63
N ARG A 136 -14.89 -23.70 -25.23
CA ARG A 136 -14.25 -22.78 -26.18
C ARG A 136 -13.07 -23.43 -26.90
N ALA A 137 -12.25 -24.23 -26.21
CA ALA A 137 -11.15 -25.00 -26.80
C ALA A 137 -11.66 -26.04 -27.82
N LYS A 138 -12.72 -26.79 -27.46
CA LYS A 138 -13.36 -27.77 -28.35
C LYS A 138 -13.97 -27.09 -29.59
N ARG A 139 -14.65 -25.94 -29.43
CA ARG A 139 -15.13 -25.14 -30.57
C ARG A 139 -14.00 -24.62 -31.45
N ALA A 140 -12.89 -24.16 -30.87
CA ALA A 140 -11.73 -23.68 -31.63
C ALA A 140 -11.06 -24.82 -32.43
N GLN A 141 -10.99 -26.02 -31.86
CA GLN A 141 -10.50 -27.22 -32.55
C GLN A 141 -11.44 -27.65 -33.68
N GLN A 142 -12.74 -27.77 -33.43
CA GLN A 142 -13.75 -28.08 -34.46
C GLN A 142 -13.73 -27.06 -35.60
N PHE A 143 -13.58 -25.77 -35.29
CA PHE A 143 -13.46 -24.73 -36.31
C PHE A 143 -12.17 -24.87 -37.15
N LYS A 144 -11.05 -25.30 -36.52
CA LYS A 144 -9.79 -25.55 -37.21
C LYS A 144 -9.85 -26.79 -38.10
N GLU A 145 -10.53 -27.86 -37.67
CA GLU A 145 -10.79 -29.05 -38.47
C GLU A 145 -11.69 -28.75 -39.66
N VAL A 146 -12.78 -28.00 -39.48
CA VAL A 146 -13.68 -27.60 -40.58
C VAL A 146 -12.94 -26.72 -41.61
N LEU A 147 -12.04 -25.83 -41.17
CA LEU A 147 -11.21 -25.05 -42.10
C LEU A 147 -10.25 -25.95 -42.89
N GLN A 148 -9.67 -26.97 -42.26
CA GLN A 148 -8.73 -27.88 -42.93
C GLN A 148 -9.44 -28.82 -43.92
N THR A 149 -10.63 -29.32 -43.59
CA THR A 149 -11.42 -30.17 -44.50
C THR A 149 -12.02 -29.41 -45.68
N THR A 150 -12.29 -28.10 -45.53
CA THR A 150 -12.85 -27.29 -46.63
C THR A 150 -11.77 -26.75 -47.60
N THR A 151 -10.49 -26.82 -47.24
CA THR A 151 -9.39 -26.31 -48.11
C THR A 151 -8.87 -27.29 -49.18
N GLN A 152 -9.46 -28.48 -49.30
CA GLN A 152 -9.17 -29.40 -50.41
C GLN A 152 -10.11 -29.18 -51.60
N LYS A 153 -9.87 -28.12 -52.38
CA LYS A 153 -10.24 -28.02 -53.81
C LYS A 153 -9.60 -26.77 -54.40
N LYS A 154 -8.36 -26.91 -54.87
CA LYS A 154 -7.74 -25.93 -55.79
C LYS A 154 -8.33 -26.16 -57.18
N PRO A 155 -9.01 -25.18 -57.81
CA PRO A 155 -9.16 -25.17 -59.26
C PRO A 155 -7.86 -24.69 -59.91
N GLN A 156 -7.37 -25.44 -60.89
CA GLN A 156 -6.25 -25.05 -61.76
C GLN A 156 -6.61 -23.73 -62.46
N LYS A 157 -5.81 -22.68 -62.23
CA LYS A 157 -5.79 -21.50 -63.10
C LYS A 157 -4.79 -21.76 -64.21
N SER A 158 -5.33 -21.98 -65.41
CA SER A 158 -4.62 -21.93 -66.67
C SER A 158 -3.95 -20.57 -66.84
N SER A 159 -2.67 -20.61 -67.20
CA SER A 159 -1.88 -19.46 -67.62
C SER A 159 -2.36 -19.00 -69.00
N VAL A 160 -3.01 -17.85 -69.07
CA VAL A 160 -3.10 -17.09 -70.33
C VAL A 160 -2.08 -15.98 -70.21
N SER A 161 -1.00 -16.11 -70.98
CA SER A 161 0.03 -15.11 -71.21
C SER A 161 -0.62 -13.82 -71.70
N THR A 162 -0.58 -12.77 -70.88
CA THR A 162 -0.88 -11.41 -71.33
C THR A 162 0.27 -10.90 -72.19
N ILE A 163 -0.08 -10.36 -73.35
CA ILE A 163 0.84 -9.85 -74.40
C ILE A 163 1.75 -8.71 -73.89
N PHE A 164 1.44 -8.14 -72.71
CA PHE A 164 2.16 -7.03 -72.07
C PHE A 164 3.14 -7.48 -70.96
N PHE A 165 3.37 -8.78 -70.76
CA PHE A 165 4.35 -9.25 -69.79
C PHE A 165 5.75 -9.29 -70.42
N ASP A 166 6.61 -8.34 -70.05
CA ASP A 166 8.03 -8.34 -70.43
C ASP A 166 8.86 -9.21 -69.46
N PRO A 167 9.42 -10.35 -69.89
CA PRO A 167 10.22 -11.23 -69.06
C PRO A 167 11.53 -10.60 -68.54
N ARG A 168 11.97 -9.48 -69.12
CA ARG A 168 13.26 -8.83 -68.78
C ARG A 168 13.14 -7.92 -67.56
N LEU A 169 11.93 -7.50 -67.20
CA LEU A 169 11.71 -6.59 -66.07
C LEU A 169 11.53 -7.38 -64.76
N ARG A 170 12.58 -7.45 -63.94
CA ARG A 170 12.49 -7.88 -62.52
C ARG A 170 11.78 -6.82 -61.68
N VAL A 171 10.45 -6.73 -61.78
CA VAL A 171 9.65 -5.87 -60.90
C VAL A 171 9.30 -6.67 -59.64
N LYS A 172 9.80 -6.23 -58.48
CA LYS A 172 9.32 -6.72 -57.18
C LYS A 172 7.85 -6.29 -57.03
N THR A 173 6.93 -7.24 -57.18
CA THR A 173 5.51 -6.99 -56.96
C THR A 173 5.27 -6.62 -55.50
N ALA A 174 4.69 -5.44 -55.26
CA ALA A 174 4.27 -5.03 -53.93
C ALA A 174 3.12 -5.96 -53.46
N SER A 175 3.47 -6.99 -52.70
CA SER A 175 2.52 -7.89 -52.06
C SER A 175 1.85 -7.17 -50.88
N ARG A 176 0.84 -6.33 -51.17
CA ARG A 176 -0.10 -5.88 -50.15
C ARG A 176 -1.34 -6.77 -50.25
N PRO A 177 -1.75 -7.48 -49.18
CA PRO A 177 -2.95 -8.28 -49.22
C PRO A 177 -4.15 -7.37 -49.56
N LYS A 178 -4.89 -7.72 -50.62
CA LYS A 178 -6.12 -7.00 -50.98
C LYS A 178 -7.08 -7.12 -49.79
N ARG A 179 -7.41 -5.98 -49.15
CA ARG A 179 -8.46 -5.90 -48.11
C ARG A 179 -9.77 -6.42 -48.72
N GLN A 180 -10.26 -7.57 -48.26
CA GLN A 180 -11.60 -8.04 -48.59
C GLN A 180 -12.63 -7.08 -47.97
N LEU A 181 -13.72 -6.79 -48.68
CA LEU A 181 -14.83 -6.01 -48.15
C LEU A 181 -15.50 -6.81 -47.02
N SER A 182 -15.32 -6.38 -45.77
CA SER A 182 -16.03 -6.92 -44.61
C SER A 182 -17.27 -6.07 -44.35
N PHE A 183 -18.41 -6.52 -44.85
CA PHE A 183 -19.70 -5.88 -44.57
C PHE A 183 -20.09 -6.16 -43.11
N HIS A 184 -20.50 -5.13 -42.38
CA HIS A 184 -21.08 -5.29 -41.05
C HIS A 184 -22.53 -5.76 -41.16
N GLU A 185 -22.98 -6.61 -40.24
CA GLU A 185 -24.39 -7.02 -40.17
C GLU A 185 -25.33 -5.81 -40.18
N PRO A 186 -26.42 -5.84 -40.95
CA PRO A 186 -27.39 -4.75 -40.99
C PRO A 186 -27.89 -4.44 -39.57
N GLY A 187 -27.91 -3.15 -39.22
CA GLY A 187 -28.33 -2.68 -37.90
C GLY A 187 -27.22 -2.56 -36.84
N LYS A 188 -25.98 -3.05 -37.07
CA LYS A 188 -24.88 -2.90 -36.10
C LYS A 188 -24.61 -1.43 -35.73
N PHE A 189 -24.52 -0.56 -36.73
CA PHE A 189 -24.29 0.87 -36.51
C PHE A 189 -25.54 1.60 -35.99
N VAL A 190 -26.74 1.11 -36.32
CA VAL A 190 -28.00 1.64 -35.75
C VAL A 190 -28.05 1.36 -34.25
N LYS A 191 -27.74 0.13 -33.82
CA LYS A 191 -27.61 -0.23 -32.39
C LYS A 191 -26.53 0.60 -31.69
N MET A 192 -25.40 0.81 -32.34
CA MET A 192 -24.31 1.63 -31.79
C MET A 192 -24.72 3.11 -31.63
N ALA A 193 -25.43 3.67 -32.63
CA ALA A 193 -25.95 5.03 -32.58
C ALA A 193 -27.05 5.18 -31.51
N GLN A 194 -27.98 4.23 -31.40
CA GLN A 194 -28.98 4.20 -30.33
C GLN A 194 -28.32 4.15 -28.95
N ARG A 195 -27.24 3.36 -28.78
CA ARG A 195 -26.46 3.30 -27.54
C ARG A 195 -25.78 4.63 -27.22
N MET A 196 -25.25 5.34 -28.22
CA MET A 196 -24.67 6.67 -28.02
C MET A 196 -25.73 7.71 -27.65
N ARG A 197 -26.90 7.69 -28.29
CA ARG A 197 -28.03 8.59 -27.97
C ARG A 197 -28.57 8.36 -26.57
N THR A 198 -28.82 7.10 -26.20
CA THR A 198 -29.25 6.73 -24.83
C THR A 198 -28.22 7.13 -23.78
N LYS A 199 -26.92 6.93 -24.04
CA LYS A 199 -25.84 7.40 -23.15
C LYS A 199 -25.85 8.93 -22.99
N PHE A 200 -26.07 9.67 -24.08
CA PHE A 200 -26.14 11.14 -24.04
C PHE A 200 -27.40 11.64 -23.30
N GLN A 201 -28.56 11.01 -23.52
CA GLN A 201 -29.79 11.32 -22.80
C GLN A 201 -29.65 11.06 -21.29
N LEU A 202 -29.00 9.95 -20.89
CA LEU A 202 -28.70 9.68 -19.49
C LEU A 202 -27.77 10.73 -18.88
N GLN A 203 -26.77 11.22 -19.63
CA GLN A 203 -25.89 12.29 -19.17
C GLN A 203 -26.66 13.60 -18.94
N ILE A 204 -27.55 13.98 -19.86
CA ILE A 204 -28.42 15.16 -19.70
C ILE A 204 -29.34 14.99 -18.49
N LEU A 205 -29.98 13.82 -18.34
CA LEU A 205 -30.87 13.57 -17.20
C LEU A 205 -30.10 13.63 -15.88
N GLN A 206 -28.90 13.06 -15.83
CA GLN A 206 -28.03 13.11 -14.66
C GLN A 206 -27.61 14.55 -14.33
N GLU A 207 -27.29 15.36 -15.33
CA GLU A 207 -26.95 16.78 -15.16
C GLU A 207 -28.16 17.61 -14.70
N SER A 208 -29.34 17.34 -15.26
CA SER A 208 -30.62 17.96 -14.86
C SER A 208 -30.97 17.62 -13.41
N VAL A 209 -30.88 16.35 -13.01
CA VAL A 209 -31.08 15.92 -11.62
C VAL A 209 -30.04 16.58 -10.71
N ALA A 210 -28.76 16.62 -11.10
CA ALA A 210 -27.71 17.28 -10.32
C ALA A 210 -27.92 18.80 -10.19
N GLN A 211 -28.51 19.46 -11.17
CA GLN A 211 -28.91 20.87 -11.07
C GLN A 211 -30.14 21.05 -10.18
N ALA A 212 -31.15 20.19 -10.29
CA ALA A 212 -32.35 20.22 -9.43
C ALA A 212 -31.99 20.03 -7.95
N VAL A 213 -31.14 19.04 -7.64
CA VAL A 213 -30.66 18.76 -6.27
C VAL A 213 -29.81 19.92 -5.71
N ARG A 214 -29.07 20.63 -6.56
CA ARG A 214 -28.35 21.85 -6.17
C ARG A 214 -29.31 23.00 -5.86
N LYS A 215 -30.33 23.22 -6.70
CA LYS A 215 -31.34 24.27 -6.50
C LYS A 215 -32.19 24.05 -5.26
N THR A 216 -32.50 22.80 -4.90
CA THR A 216 -33.28 22.48 -3.69
C THR A 216 -32.46 22.55 -2.41
N GLY A 217 -31.14 22.77 -2.48
CA GLY A 217 -30.27 22.75 -1.30
C GLY A 217 -30.09 21.36 -0.66
N ILE A 218 -30.75 20.32 -1.19
CA ILE A 218 -30.72 18.96 -0.64
C ILE A 218 -29.29 18.39 -0.70
N ALA A 219 -28.51 18.70 -1.74
CA ALA A 219 -27.10 18.26 -1.78
C ALA A 219 -26.27 18.85 -0.64
N SER A 220 -26.44 20.14 -0.36
CA SER A 220 -25.71 20.81 0.72
C SER A 220 -26.16 20.30 2.09
N ALA A 221 -27.47 20.16 2.29
CA ALA A 221 -28.05 19.62 3.53
C ALA A 221 -27.65 18.15 3.75
N ALA A 222 -27.67 17.31 2.71
CA ALA A 222 -27.25 15.91 2.79
C ALA A 222 -25.74 15.80 3.09
N LYS A 223 -24.89 16.59 2.43
CA LYS A 223 -23.45 16.62 2.73
C LYS A 223 -23.17 17.09 4.16
N LEU A 224 -23.89 18.11 4.64
CA LEU A 224 -23.79 18.57 6.03
C LEU A 224 -24.29 17.51 7.02
N SER A 225 -25.34 16.75 6.68
CA SER A 225 -25.85 15.65 7.51
C SER A 225 -24.83 14.52 7.68
N THR A 226 -23.93 14.32 6.71
CA THR A 226 -22.84 13.35 6.83
C THR A 226 -21.78 13.78 7.83
N ILE A 227 -21.58 15.10 8.03
CA ILE A 227 -20.59 15.64 8.98
C ILE A 227 -21.03 15.37 10.42
N GLN A 228 -22.33 15.36 10.70
CA GLN A 228 -22.81 15.09 12.04
C GLN A 228 -22.35 13.70 12.48
N PRO A 229 -21.57 13.61 13.58
CA PRO A 229 -21.11 12.33 14.04
C PRO A 229 -22.34 11.51 14.43
N LYS A 230 -22.56 10.39 13.73
CA LYS A 230 -23.46 9.32 14.18
C LYS A 230 -22.89 8.69 15.44
N ARG A 231 -22.80 9.45 16.53
CA ARG A 231 -22.61 8.86 17.86
C ARG A 231 -23.89 8.10 18.11
N SER A 232 -23.76 6.79 18.23
CA SER A 232 -24.85 5.86 18.60
C SER A 232 -25.23 5.99 20.08
N ILE A 233 -24.92 7.11 20.69
CA ILE A 233 -25.29 7.43 22.07
C ILE A 233 -26.28 8.55 21.86
N ASP A 234 -27.57 8.24 22.02
CA ASP A 234 -28.60 9.26 22.10
C ASP A 234 -28.23 10.15 23.29
N GLU A 235 -27.55 11.28 23.02
CA GLU A 235 -27.21 12.29 24.04
C GLU A 235 -28.47 12.85 24.73
N THR A 236 -29.65 12.50 24.22
CA THR A 236 -30.97 12.80 24.80
C THR A 236 -31.39 11.89 25.94
N ASP A 237 -30.82 10.69 26.07
CA ASP A 237 -31.18 9.76 27.14
C ASP A 237 -30.39 10.09 28.40
N ILE A 238 -30.94 11.00 29.20
CA ILE A 238 -30.39 11.34 30.52
C ILE A 238 -30.59 10.10 31.43
N PRO A 239 -29.51 9.47 31.92
CA PRO A 239 -29.66 8.34 32.82
C PRO A 239 -30.36 8.77 34.11
N LEU A 240 -31.23 7.91 34.65
CA LEU A 240 -31.94 8.16 35.90
C LEU A 240 -31.01 8.41 37.09
N LEU A 241 -29.79 7.89 36.99
CA LEU A 241 -28.73 8.05 37.97
C LEU A 241 -27.37 8.01 37.27
N GLU A 242 -26.50 8.99 37.56
CA GLU A 242 -25.13 8.96 37.04
C GLU A 242 -24.33 7.84 37.74
N TRP A 243 -23.42 7.20 37.00
CA TRP A 243 -22.71 6.00 37.47
C TRP A 243 -21.84 6.24 38.71
N TRP A 244 -21.38 7.48 38.93
CA TRP A 244 -20.58 7.84 40.11
C TRP A 244 -21.46 8.09 41.35
N ASP A 245 -22.69 8.58 41.16
CA ASP A 245 -23.66 8.73 42.26
C ASP A 245 -24.16 7.38 42.78
N ALA A 246 -24.29 6.38 41.88
CA ALA A 246 -24.70 5.02 42.24
C ALA A 246 -23.83 4.39 43.34
N TYR A 247 -22.55 4.79 43.43
CA TYR A 247 -21.63 4.29 44.45
C TYR A 247 -21.76 5.00 45.80
N ILE A 248 -22.25 6.24 45.80
CA ILE A 248 -22.37 7.09 46.99
C ILE A 248 -23.71 6.84 47.70
N LEU A 249 -24.75 6.51 46.94
CA LEU A 249 -26.09 6.27 47.44
C LEU A 249 -26.23 4.88 48.08
N LYS A 250 -27.24 4.71 48.93
CA LYS A 250 -27.57 3.42 49.55
C LYS A 250 -28.04 2.40 48.51
N GLU A 251 -27.78 1.12 48.80
CA GLU A 251 -28.30 0.01 48.01
C GLU A 251 -29.83 0.09 47.94
N GLY A 252 -30.36 0.16 46.71
CA GLY A 252 -31.80 0.27 46.43
C GLY A 252 -32.24 1.63 45.88
N VAL A 253 -31.40 2.68 45.89
CA VAL A 253 -31.70 3.95 45.22
C VAL A 253 -31.40 3.82 43.73
N THR A 254 -32.44 3.85 42.89
CA THR A 254 -32.34 3.64 41.43
C THR A 254 -32.58 4.90 40.60
N SER A 255 -32.98 5.99 41.24
CA SER A 255 -33.34 7.25 40.58
C SER A 255 -33.17 8.41 41.57
N TYR A 256 -32.82 9.61 41.07
CA TYR A 256 -32.80 10.82 41.89
C TYR A 256 -34.16 11.18 42.50
N SER A 257 -35.27 10.61 42.00
CA SER A 257 -36.61 10.80 42.57
C SER A 257 -36.71 10.40 44.05
N THR A 258 -35.86 9.48 44.53
CA THR A 258 -35.80 9.13 45.95
C THR A 258 -35.31 10.30 46.82
N LEU A 259 -34.54 11.25 46.25
CA LEU A 259 -34.13 12.46 46.94
C LEU A 259 -35.32 13.43 47.11
N ASP A 260 -36.20 13.50 46.12
CA ASP A 260 -37.43 14.30 46.19
C ASP A 260 -38.39 13.73 47.24
N GLU A 261 -38.54 12.40 47.30
CA GLU A 261 -39.32 11.71 48.34
C GLU A 261 -38.79 12.01 49.74
N LEU A 262 -37.47 11.98 49.94
CA LEU A 262 -36.85 12.35 51.21
C LEU A 262 -37.11 13.81 51.59
N ALA A 263 -37.06 14.72 50.62
CA ALA A 263 -37.36 16.13 50.83
C ALA A 263 -38.82 16.35 51.25
N ILE A 264 -39.78 15.64 50.64
CA ILE A 264 -41.21 15.67 51.02
C ILE A 264 -41.40 15.19 52.47
N HIS A 265 -40.66 14.16 52.88
CA HIS A 265 -40.70 13.62 54.25
C HIS A 265 -39.86 14.41 55.27
N GLY A 266 -39.25 15.55 54.89
CA GLY A 266 -38.42 16.36 55.78
C GLY A 266 -37.12 15.68 56.22
N LEU A 267 -36.70 14.62 55.52
CA LEU A 267 -35.46 13.89 55.80
C LEU A 267 -34.28 14.55 55.07
N PRO A 268 -33.10 14.66 55.72
CA PRO A 268 -31.93 15.22 55.07
C PRO A 268 -31.43 14.30 53.95
N VAL A 269 -30.82 14.88 52.91
CA VAL A 269 -30.19 14.14 51.79
C VAL A 269 -29.21 13.07 52.28
N SER A 270 -28.56 13.30 53.42
CA SER A 270 -27.68 12.32 54.09
C SER A 270 -28.36 11.01 54.49
N ALA A 271 -29.69 10.93 54.42
CA ALA A 271 -30.47 9.71 54.60
C ALA A 271 -30.38 8.77 53.39
N ALA A 272 -30.25 9.29 52.16
CA ALA A 272 -30.03 8.48 50.95
C ALA A 272 -28.56 8.08 50.75
N VAL A 273 -27.64 8.84 51.34
CA VAL A 273 -26.20 8.60 51.21
C VAL A 273 -25.76 7.43 52.08
N ASN A 274 -24.92 6.57 51.53
CA ASN A 274 -24.31 5.49 52.26
C ASN A 274 -23.12 6.02 53.08
N LYS A 275 -23.38 6.31 54.36
CA LYS A 275 -22.40 6.84 55.33
C LYS A 275 -21.15 5.95 55.51
N ALA A 276 -21.18 4.69 55.07
CA ALA A 276 -20.01 3.82 55.12
C ALA A 276 -18.90 4.23 54.12
N TRP A 277 -19.26 4.86 53.00
CA TRP A 277 -18.30 5.23 51.95
C TRP A 277 -17.73 6.64 52.12
N ILE A 278 -18.47 7.56 52.73
CA ILE A 278 -18.01 8.94 52.96
C ILE A 278 -17.32 9.04 54.32
N THR A 279 -16.00 9.21 54.30
CA THR A 279 -15.14 9.34 55.49
C THR A 279 -14.28 10.61 55.40
N SER A 280 -13.61 10.99 56.49
CA SER A 280 -12.65 12.11 56.53
C SER A 280 -11.30 11.79 55.87
N LEU A 281 -11.13 10.58 55.33
CA LEU A 281 -9.92 10.16 54.64
C LEU A 281 -9.85 10.75 53.23
N VAL A 282 -8.67 11.25 52.86
CA VAL A 282 -8.37 11.75 51.50
C VAL A 282 -7.38 10.80 50.83
N GLU A 283 -7.77 10.26 49.68
CA GLU A 283 -6.88 9.42 48.87
C GLU A 283 -5.86 10.29 48.10
N HIS A 284 -4.60 9.86 48.09
CA HIS A 284 -3.59 10.40 47.19
C HIS A 284 -3.39 9.39 46.06
N PRO A 285 -3.96 9.63 44.86
CA PRO A 285 -3.92 8.66 43.78
C PRO A 285 -2.48 8.37 43.34
N VAL A 286 -2.27 7.17 42.79
CA VAL A 286 -0.93 6.71 42.36
C VAL A 286 -0.33 7.70 41.35
N LYS A 287 0.84 8.25 41.68
CA LYS A 287 1.58 9.16 40.80
C LYS A 287 2.10 8.40 39.58
N LEU A 288 1.42 8.53 38.45
CA LEU A 288 1.85 7.96 37.17
C LEU A 288 3.03 8.77 36.62
N LYS A 289 4.02 8.08 36.04
CA LYS A 289 5.12 8.73 35.31
C LYS A 289 4.59 9.42 34.05
N PRO A 290 5.13 10.59 33.66
CA PRO A 290 4.71 11.23 32.43
C PRO A 290 5.04 10.33 31.23
N PRO A 291 4.14 10.17 30.24
CA PRO A 291 4.38 9.30 29.08
C PRO A 291 5.63 9.68 28.26
N THR A 292 6.03 10.95 28.35
CA THR A 292 7.17 11.53 27.62
C THR A 292 8.50 11.36 28.36
N ASP A 293 8.52 10.76 29.55
CA ASP A 293 9.75 10.64 30.34
C ASP A 293 10.81 9.82 29.59
N LEU A 294 12.02 10.38 29.50
CA LEU A 294 13.11 9.72 28.79
C LEU A 294 13.67 8.60 29.66
N SER A 295 13.84 7.40 29.11
CA SER A 295 14.41 6.28 29.87
C SER A 295 15.83 6.56 30.37
N LYS A 296 16.53 7.48 29.69
CA LYS A 296 17.86 7.96 30.06
C LYS A 296 17.84 9.49 30.10
N PRO A 297 18.50 10.12 31.07
CA PRO A 297 18.66 11.57 31.06
C PRO A 297 19.35 12.01 29.76
N PRO A 298 18.97 13.16 29.19
CA PRO A 298 19.54 13.63 27.94
C PRO A 298 21.04 13.91 28.10
N GLU A 299 21.87 13.31 27.22
CA GLU A 299 23.31 13.55 27.18
C GLU A 299 23.58 14.97 26.65
N ILE A 300 24.18 15.83 27.48
CA ILE A 300 24.58 17.18 27.07
C ILE A 300 25.90 17.08 26.29
N PRO A 301 25.95 17.49 25.01
CA PRO A 301 27.18 17.39 24.23
C PRO A 301 28.25 18.37 24.74
N LEU A 302 29.46 17.87 25.01
CA LEU A 302 30.59 18.70 25.43
C LEU A 302 31.11 19.55 24.26
N LEU A 303 31.02 20.87 24.41
CA LEU A 303 31.53 21.83 23.43
C LEU A 303 32.91 22.34 23.87
N LEU A 304 33.91 22.20 23.01
CA LEU A 304 35.27 22.69 23.24
C LEU A 304 35.49 24.04 22.52
N THR A 305 36.14 24.97 23.20
CA THR A 305 36.60 26.23 22.62
C THR A 305 37.67 25.99 21.54
N LYS A 306 37.91 26.98 20.67
CA LYS A 306 38.97 26.90 19.66
C LYS A 306 40.36 26.71 20.28
N LYS A 307 40.63 27.32 21.45
CA LYS A 307 41.90 27.20 22.18
C LYS A 307 42.11 25.78 22.70
N GLU A 308 41.09 25.20 23.32
CA GLU A 308 41.13 23.81 23.82
C GLU A 308 41.29 22.81 22.67
N ARG A 309 40.55 22.99 21.57
CA ARG A 309 40.70 22.13 20.38
C ARG A 309 42.12 22.18 19.82
N LYS A 310 42.76 23.35 19.82
CA LYS A 310 44.17 23.51 19.39
C LYS A 310 45.12 22.85 20.40
N LYS A 311 44.88 22.97 21.71
CA LYS A 311 45.66 22.32 22.77
C LYS A 311 45.58 20.79 22.65
N LEU A 312 44.38 20.24 22.56
CA LEU A 312 44.13 18.80 22.38
C LEU A 312 44.79 18.26 21.11
N ARG A 313 44.61 18.93 19.97
CA ARG A 313 45.28 18.54 18.72
C ARG A 313 46.81 18.53 18.85
N ARG A 314 47.38 19.50 19.57
CA ARG A 314 48.84 19.58 19.79
C ARG A 314 49.32 18.44 20.68
N GLN A 315 48.63 18.16 21.78
CA GLN A 315 48.95 17.06 22.68
C GLN A 315 48.86 15.71 21.96
N ASN A 316 47.75 15.40 21.27
CA ASN A 316 47.60 14.15 20.51
C ASN A 316 48.67 14.00 19.41
N ARG A 317 49.11 15.11 18.80
CA ARG A 317 50.22 15.09 17.83
C ARG A 317 51.57 14.83 18.50
N GLN A 318 51.83 15.44 19.65
CA GLN A 318 53.05 15.23 20.42
C GLN A 318 53.13 13.78 20.90
N GLU A 319 52.04 13.23 21.41
CA GLU A 319 51.94 11.84 21.83
C GLU A 319 52.16 10.88 20.66
N ALA A 320 51.46 11.06 19.53
CA ALA A 320 51.67 10.24 18.33
C ALA A 320 53.10 10.34 17.76
N GLN A 321 53.76 11.50 17.89
CA GLN A 321 55.16 11.67 17.52
C GLN A 321 56.11 10.96 18.49
N ARG A 322 55.85 11.06 19.80
CA ARG A 322 56.62 10.36 20.84
C ARG A 322 56.51 8.85 20.67
N GLU A 323 55.31 8.32 20.50
CA GLU A 323 55.07 6.89 20.24
C GLU A 323 55.81 6.43 18.97
N LYS A 324 55.81 7.24 17.91
CA LYS A 324 56.56 6.94 16.68
C LYS A 324 58.08 6.90 16.92
N GLN A 325 58.61 7.86 17.69
CA GLN A 325 60.04 7.90 18.05
C GLN A 325 60.43 6.73 18.95
N GLU A 326 59.57 6.36 19.89
CA GLU A 326 59.76 5.23 20.79
C GLU A 326 59.76 3.90 20.01
N LYS A 327 58.84 3.72 19.06
CA LYS A 327 58.87 2.57 18.14
C LYS A 327 60.15 2.46 17.33
N VAL A 328 60.72 3.60 16.90
CA VAL A 328 62.03 3.62 16.21
C VAL A 328 63.16 3.30 17.19
N ARG A 329 63.11 3.85 18.42
CA ARG A 329 64.11 3.59 19.47
C ARG A 329 64.13 2.12 19.91
N LEU A 330 62.97 1.47 19.95
CA LEU A 330 62.82 0.04 20.23
C LEU A 330 63.16 -0.85 19.02
N GLY A 331 63.45 -0.27 17.84
CA GLY A 331 63.77 -1.03 16.63
C GLY A 331 62.57 -1.69 15.93
N LEU A 332 61.33 -1.41 16.36
CA LEU A 332 60.10 -1.94 15.75
C LEU A 332 59.80 -1.35 14.37
N MET A 333 60.35 -0.15 14.09
CA MET A 333 60.23 0.49 12.79
C MET A 333 61.57 1.11 12.37
N PRO A 334 61.96 1.02 11.10
CA PRO A 334 63.15 1.70 10.61
C PRO A 334 62.99 3.23 10.70
N PRO A 335 64.09 3.98 10.88
CA PRO A 335 64.09 5.44 10.79
C PRO A 335 63.48 5.92 9.44
N PRO A 336 62.65 6.98 9.44
CA PRO A 336 62.03 7.45 8.21
C PRO A 336 63.05 8.07 7.26
N GLU A 337 63.06 7.63 6.00
CA GLU A 337 63.90 8.18 4.93
C GLU A 337 63.65 9.68 4.67
N PRO A 338 64.66 10.43 4.18
CA PRO A 338 64.50 11.84 3.83
C PRO A 338 63.47 12.02 2.72
N LYS A 339 62.63 13.05 2.90
CA LYS A 339 61.56 13.37 1.96
C LYS A 339 62.11 14.06 0.71
N VAL A 340 62.44 13.31 -0.35
CA VAL A 340 62.93 13.90 -1.60
C VAL A 340 61.75 14.44 -2.43
N ARG A 341 61.97 15.51 -3.18
CA ARG A 341 61.03 16.13 -4.15
C ARG A 341 61.85 16.50 -5.37
N LEU A 342 61.26 16.63 -6.56
CA LEU A 342 61.98 17.11 -7.74
C LEU A 342 62.68 18.46 -7.48
N ALA A 343 62.03 19.38 -6.76
CA ALA A 343 62.64 20.65 -6.34
C ALA A 343 63.80 20.50 -5.33
N ASN A 344 63.82 19.45 -4.51
CA ASN A 344 64.85 19.22 -3.50
C ASN A 344 65.92 18.22 -3.97
N LEU A 345 65.80 17.66 -5.18
CA LEU A 345 66.59 16.54 -5.66
C LEU A 345 68.09 16.87 -5.63
N MET A 346 68.47 18.01 -6.20
CA MET A 346 69.87 18.46 -6.25
C MET A 346 70.47 18.78 -4.88
N ARG A 347 69.63 19.15 -3.90
CA ARG A 347 70.07 19.44 -2.54
C ARG A 347 70.28 18.18 -1.69
N VAL A 348 69.49 17.13 -1.92
CA VAL A 348 69.51 15.91 -1.10
C VAL A 348 70.42 14.84 -1.69
N LEU A 349 70.44 14.71 -3.02
CA LEU A 349 71.18 13.68 -3.76
C LEU A 349 72.14 14.32 -4.77
N GLY A 350 72.74 15.47 -4.45
CA GLY A 350 73.54 16.24 -5.41
C GLY A 350 74.70 15.47 -6.04
N SER A 351 75.45 14.69 -5.25
CA SER A 351 76.53 13.82 -5.75
C SER A 351 76.00 12.80 -6.77
N ASP A 352 74.89 12.15 -6.43
CA ASP A 352 74.32 11.04 -7.21
C ASP A 352 73.58 11.57 -8.45
N ALA A 353 72.98 12.75 -8.33
CA ALA A 353 72.24 13.41 -9.39
C ALA A 353 73.15 13.93 -10.51
N VAL A 354 74.41 14.25 -10.21
CA VAL A 354 75.43 14.62 -11.22
C VAL A 354 75.94 13.38 -11.97
N GLN A 355 76.03 12.22 -11.30
CA GLN A 355 76.47 10.97 -11.95
C GLN A 355 75.42 10.42 -12.91
N ASP A 356 74.19 10.21 -12.44
CA ASP A 356 73.10 9.61 -13.22
C ASP A 356 71.77 10.39 -13.07
N PRO A 357 71.56 11.51 -13.82
CA PRO A 357 70.40 12.38 -13.62
C PRO A 357 69.05 11.65 -13.82
N SER A 358 68.95 10.80 -14.84
CA SER A 358 67.73 10.04 -15.16
C SER A 358 67.38 9.01 -14.08
N LYS A 359 68.39 8.34 -13.50
CA LYS A 359 68.19 7.32 -12.46
C LYS A 359 67.69 7.95 -11.17
N VAL A 360 68.30 9.07 -10.77
CA VAL A 360 67.90 9.79 -9.55
C VAL A 360 66.53 10.43 -9.73
N GLU A 361 66.21 10.96 -10.90
CA GLU A 361 64.86 11.45 -11.20
C GLU A 361 63.81 10.33 -11.11
N ALA A 362 64.08 9.17 -11.73
CA ALA A 362 63.18 8.01 -11.67
C ALA A 362 62.96 7.54 -10.22
N TYR A 363 64.01 7.48 -9.40
CA TYR A 363 63.92 7.16 -7.98
C TYR A 363 63.03 8.16 -7.22
N VAL A 364 63.23 9.47 -7.42
CA VAL A 364 62.41 10.50 -6.76
C VAL A 364 60.95 10.47 -7.21
N ARG A 365 60.70 10.25 -8.51
CA ARG A 365 59.34 10.05 -9.04
C ARG A 365 58.69 8.80 -8.43
N ALA A 366 59.42 7.70 -8.30
CA ALA A 366 58.94 6.49 -7.61
C ALA A 366 58.62 6.75 -6.14
N GLN A 367 59.45 7.52 -5.42
CA GLN A 367 59.19 7.90 -4.02
C GLN A 367 58.00 8.88 -3.91
N MET A 368 57.81 9.80 -4.86
CA MET A 368 56.63 10.65 -4.98
C MET A 368 55.36 9.83 -5.21
N GLU A 369 55.40 8.91 -6.16
CA GLU A 369 54.28 8.03 -6.49
C GLU A 369 53.95 7.08 -5.35
N SER A 370 54.96 6.51 -4.67
CA SER A 370 54.77 5.70 -3.47
C SER A 370 54.06 6.47 -2.35
N ARG A 371 54.46 7.73 -2.09
CA ARG A 371 53.76 8.60 -1.12
C ARG A 371 52.33 8.92 -1.53
N LYS A 372 52.10 9.18 -2.82
CA LYS A 372 50.75 9.43 -3.36
C LYS A 372 49.88 8.18 -3.21
N ARG A 373 50.38 7.02 -3.62
CA ARG A 373 49.73 5.71 -3.47
C ARG A 373 49.45 5.39 -2.01
N ALA A 374 50.38 5.63 -1.08
CA ALA A 374 50.17 5.43 0.35
C ALA A 374 49.06 6.35 0.90
N HIS A 375 49.00 7.61 0.46
CA HIS A 375 47.93 8.54 0.82
C HIS A 375 46.57 8.10 0.25
N GLU A 376 46.52 7.70 -1.01
CA GLU A 376 45.32 7.18 -1.66
C GLU A 376 44.85 5.85 -1.05
N ALA A 377 45.78 4.94 -0.73
CA ALA A 377 45.49 3.70 -0.02
C ALA A 377 44.94 3.96 1.39
N ALA A 378 45.51 4.91 2.13
CA ALA A 378 44.98 5.33 3.43
C ALA A 378 43.59 6.00 3.32
N ASN A 379 43.29 6.68 2.22
CA ASN A 379 41.96 7.22 1.94
C ASN A 379 40.98 6.11 1.54
N ALA A 380 41.41 5.15 0.73
CA ALA A 380 40.63 4.00 0.34
C ALA A 380 40.28 3.11 1.54
N ALA A 381 41.23 2.86 2.43
CA ALA A 381 41.01 2.11 3.67
C ALA A 381 40.02 2.82 4.63
N ARG A 382 40.05 4.16 4.69
CA ARG A 382 39.10 4.96 5.49
C ARG A 382 37.74 5.17 4.83
N LYS A 383 37.64 4.95 3.51
CA LYS A 383 36.40 5.14 2.76
C LYS A 383 35.40 4.09 3.20
N LEU A 384 34.25 4.54 3.68
CA LEU A 384 33.18 3.63 4.09
C LEU A 384 32.74 2.76 2.91
N THR A 385 32.50 1.49 3.19
CA THR A 385 31.81 0.62 2.23
C THR A 385 30.42 1.18 1.91
N LYS A 386 29.86 0.85 0.75
CA LYS A 386 28.52 1.32 0.36
C LYS A 386 27.47 0.99 1.43
N GLU A 387 27.59 -0.17 2.06
CA GLU A 387 26.72 -0.63 3.14
C GLU A 387 26.91 0.17 4.43
N GLN A 388 28.15 0.41 4.86
CA GLN A 388 28.44 1.25 6.03
C GLN A 388 27.93 2.68 5.83
N ALA A 389 28.09 3.24 4.61
CA ALA A 389 27.58 4.55 4.26
C ALA A 389 26.04 4.57 4.29
N ARG A 390 25.37 3.52 3.78
CA ARG A 390 23.92 3.35 3.86
C ARG A 390 23.45 3.25 5.31
N TYR A 391 24.13 2.46 6.15
CA TYR A 391 23.81 2.32 7.57
C TYR A 391 23.94 3.65 8.32
N LYS A 392 25.04 4.40 8.12
CA LYS A 392 25.18 5.74 8.70
C LYS A 392 24.09 6.71 8.24
N ARG A 393 23.65 6.62 6.97
CA ARG A 393 22.54 7.42 6.44
C ARG A 393 21.21 7.04 7.10
N ILE A 394 20.90 5.75 7.21
CA ILE A 394 19.70 5.23 7.88
C ILE A 394 19.71 5.65 9.35
N LYS A 395 20.83 5.47 10.08
CA LYS A 395 20.99 5.90 11.48
C LYS A 395 20.76 7.41 11.67
N LYS A 396 21.16 8.23 10.69
CA LYS A 396 20.91 9.69 10.71
C LYS A 396 19.44 10.05 10.47
N ILE A 397 18.73 9.26 9.66
CA ILE A 397 17.32 9.50 9.30
C ILE A 397 16.37 8.91 10.34
N ARG A 398 16.69 7.73 10.87
CA ARG A 398 15.92 7.04 11.90
C ARG A 398 15.97 7.88 13.17
N GLU A 399 14.85 8.50 13.49
CA GLU A 399 14.65 9.21 14.74
C GLU A 399 14.05 8.26 15.76
N ASP A 400 14.35 8.50 17.03
CA ASP A 400 13.66 7.81 18.11
C ASP A 400 12.23 8.36 18.22
N THR A 401 11.26 7.50 17.95
CA THR A 401 9.83 7.82 18.05
C THR A 401 9.18 7.06 19.22
N SER A 402 9.98 6.61 20.20
CA SER A 402 9.49 5.82 21.33
C SER A 402 8.71 6.67 22.34
N HIS A 403 9.09 7.94 22.50
CA HIS A 403 8.46 8.85 23.49
C HIS A 403 7.29 9.63 22.92
N ALA A 404 7.49 10.22 21.73
CA ALA A 404 6.48 11.00 21.06
C ALA A 404 6.63 10.81 19.56
N VAL A 405 5.51 10.50 18.92
CA VAL A 405 5.41 10.40 17.47
C VAL A 405 4.80 11.69 16.97
N HIS A 406 5.49 12.39 16.07
CA HIS A 406 4.92 13.58 15.45
C HIS A 406 4.08 13.15 14.25
N VAL A 407 2.87 13.67 14.16
CA VAL A 407 1.90 13.33 13.11
C VAL A 407 1.51 14.60 12.39
N ALA A 408 1.37 14.49 11.07
CA ALA A 408 0.84 15.55 10.23
C ALA A 408 -0.21 14.98 9.28
N VAL A 409 -1.33 15.67 9.18
CA VAL A 409 -2.45 15.34 8.30
C VAL A 409 -2.52 16.41 7.23
N TYR A 410 -2.37 16.00 5.97
CA TYR A 410 -2.50 16.88 4.82
C TYR A 410 -3.75 16.50 4.03
N ARG A 411 -4.41 17.50 3.47
CA ARG A 411 -5.47 17.31 2.48
C ARG A 411 -4.97 17.77 1.13
N VAL A 412 -5.18 16.93 0.12
CA VAL A 412 -4.80 17.19 -1.27
C VAL A 412 -6.05 17.11 -2.15
N LYS A 413 -6.29 18.14 -2.95
CA LYS A 413 -7.44 18.18 -3.87
C LYS A 413 -7.33 17.10 -4.94
N ASP A 414 -6.19 17.04 -5.64
CA ASP A 414 -5.99 16.11 -6.74
C ASP A 414 -4.69 15.30 -6.62
N PHE A 415 -4.85 13.97 -6.63
CA PHE A 415 -3.76 13.01 -6.75
C PHE A 415 -3.67 12.37 -8.14
N SER A 416 -4.35 12.85 -9.17
CA SER A 416 -4.36 12.20 -10.49
C SER A 416 -2.98 12.07 -11.14
N ASN A 417 -2.04 12.95 -10.78
CA ASN A 417 -0.67 12.91 -11.27
C ASN A 417 0.15 11.77 -10.60
N PRO A 418 0.61 10.74 -11.35
CA PRO A 418 1.40 9.65 -10.80
C PRO A 418 2.73 10.12 -10.20
N SER A 419 3.31 11.21 -10.72
CA SER A 419 4.55 11.78 -10.18
C SER A 419 4.37 12.29 -8.75
N HIS A 420 3.21 12.88 -8.44
CA HIS A 420 2.91 13.36 -7.08
C HIS A 420 2.75 12.18 -6.12
N ARG A 421 1.98 11.16 -6.49
CA ARG A 421 1.86 9.92 -5.70
C ARG A 421 3.22 9.28 -5.43
N PHE A 422 4.04 9.11 -6.47
CA PHE A 422 5.38 8.54 -6.35
C PHE A 422 6.29 9.34 -5.43
N LYS A 423 6.27 10.69 -5.53
CA LYS A 423 7.06 11.56 -4.66
C LYS A 423 6.64 11.41 -3.20
N VAL A 424 5.33 11.42 -2.91
CA VAL A 424 4.79 11.24 -1.56
C VAL A 424 5.21 9.89 -0.98
N GLU A 425 4.96 8.80 -1.71
CA GLU A 425 5.30 7.44 -1.28
C GLU A 425 6.80 7.25 -1.06
N THR A 426 7.62 7.63 -2.04
CA THR A 426 9.06 7.41 -2.02
C THR A 426 9.73 8.22 -0.92
N ASN A 427 9.33 9.49 -0.74
CA ASN A 427 9.92 10.31 0.32
C ASN A 427 9.49 9.85 1.71
N ALA A 428 8.23 9.42 1.90
CA ALA A 428 7.78 8.85 3.17
C ALA A 428 8.62 7.60 3.53
N ASN A 429 8.80 6.68 2.57
CA ASN A 429 9.61 5.48 2.74
C ASN A 429 11.09 5.80 3.00
N GLN A 430 11.70 6.71 2.24
CA GLN A 430 13.10 7.12 2.42
C GLN A 430 13.34 7.82 3.76
N LEU A 431 12.34 8.52 4.29
CA LEU A 431 12.38 9.16 5.60
C LEU A 431 11.98 8.21 6.74
N LEU A 432 11.65 6.94 6.47
CA LEU A 432 11.20 5.96 7.46
C LEU A 432 9.94 6.42 8.22
N MET A 433 9.06 7.12 7.51
CA MET A 433 7.78 7.57 8.01
C MET A 433 6.71 6.51 7.76
N THR A 434 5.71 6.48 8.62
CA THR A 434 4.56 5.58 8.54
C THR A 434 3.29 6.38 8.30
N GLY A 435 2.19 5.74 7.87
CA GLY A 435 0.95 6.48 7.65
C GLY A 435 -0.01 5.82 6.65
N LEU A 436 -1.01 6.59 6.24
CA LEU A 436 -2.02 6.18 5.26
C LEU A 436 -2.34 7.34 4.32
N VAL A 437 -2.41 7.03 3.02
CA VAL A 437 -2.92 7.92 1.99
C VAL A 437 -4.26 7.37 1.50
N ALA A 438 -5.35 8.00 1.92
CA ALA A 438 -6.68 7.71 1.44
C ALA A 438 -6.96 8.53 0.18
N LEU A 439 -7.18 7.83 -0.93
CA LEU A 439 -7.52 8.45 -2.21
C LEU A 439 -9.04 8.42 -2.38
N HIS A 440 -9.66 9.59 -2.40
CA HIS A 440 -11.09 9.77 -2.60
C HIS A 440 -11.32 10.89 -3.63
N SER A 441 -12.45 10.87 -4.35
CA SER A 441 -12.70 11.82 -5.45
C SER A 441 -12.66 13.28 -4.98
N ASP A 442 -13.18 13.53 -3.79
CA ASP A 442 -13.46 14.89 -3.32
C ASP A 442 -12.41 15.37 -2.29
N CYS A 443 -11.83 14.44 -1.53
CA CYS A 443 -10.89 14.74 -0.46
C CYS A 443 -9.85 13.64 -0.31
N ASN A 444 -8.64 13.87 -0.83
CA ASN A 444 -7.54 12.95 -0.57
C ASN A 444 -6.82 13.34 0.73
N VAL A 445 -6.65 12.37 1.63
CA VAL A 445 -6.04 12.60 2.95
C VAL A 445 -4.73 11.85 3.05
N VAL A 446 -3.66 12.56 3.42
CA VAL A 446 -2.32 12.02 3.63
C VAL A 446 -1.98 12.18 5.11
N VAL A 447 -2.02 11.08 5.85
CA VAL A 447 -1.57 11.02 7.25
C VAL A 447 -0.17 10.46 7.28
N VAL A 448 0.74 11.17 7.94
CA VAL A 448 2.14 10.75 8.06
C VAL A 448 2.64 10.91 9.48
N GLU A 449 3.26 9.87 9.99
CA GLU A 449 3.80 9.74 11.34
C GLU A 449 5.33 9.56 11.28
N GLY A 450 6.04 10.19 12.21
CA GLY A 450 7.50 10.08 12.27
C GLY A 450 8.11 10.99 13.34
N GLY A 451 9.41 11.18 13.26
CA GLY A 451 10.12 12.12 14.13
C GLY A 451 10.04 13.56 13.62
N PRO A 452 10.46 14.54 14.43
CA PRO A 452 10.36 15.96 14.11
C PRO A 452 11.20 16.39 12.90
N LYS A 453 12.40 15.83 12.67
CA LYS A 453 13.21 16.19 11.47
C LYS A 453 12.63 15.54 10.21
N GLN A 454 12.08 14.33 10.34
CA GLN A 454 11.35 13.67 9.25
C GLN A 454 10.13 14.53 8.84
N GLN A 455 9.33 14.96 9.82
CA GLN A 455 8.17 15.84 9.59
C GLN A 455 8.55 17.17 8.93
N ARG A 456 9.61 17.86 9.39
CA ARG A 456 10.05 19.12 8.75
C ARG A 456 10.41 18.94 7.28
N LYS A 457 11.09 17.84 6.92
CA LYS A 457 11.43 17.53 5.52
C LYS A 457 10.20 17.19 4.69
N PHE A 458 9.28 16.43 5.26
CA PHE A 458 8.06 16.01 4.58
C PHE A 458 7.07 17.17 4.41
N GLN A 459 6.90 18.02 5.41
CA GLN A 459 6.12 19.26 5.33
C GLN A 459 6.65 20.17 4.22
N ARG A 460 7.97 20.37 4.12
CA ARG A 460 8.59 21.12 3.02
C ARG A 460 8.37 20.46 1.65
N LEU A 461 8.34 19.13 1.59
CA LEU A 461 8.00 18.41 0.37
C LEU A 461 6.56 18.71 -0.06
N MET A 462 5.60 18.51 0.84
CA MET A 462 4.17 18.64 0.57
C MET A 462 3.76 20.07 0.26
N LEU A 463 4.24 21.06 1.01
CA LEU A 463 3.75 22.44 0.87
C LEU A 463 4.57 23.29 -0.11
N CYS A 464 5.88 23.02 -0.27
CA CYS A 464 6.76 23.90 -1.04
C CYS A 464 7.33 23.27 -2.33
N ARG A 465 7.72 21.99 -2.27
CA ARG A 465 8.48 21.35 -3.37
C ARG A 465 7.59 20.69 -4.42
N ILE A 466 6.45 20.13 -4.02
CA ILE A 466 5.47 19.58 -4.95
C ILE A 466 4.60 20.74 -5.45
N LYS A 467 4.58 20.95 -6.76
CA LYS A 467 3.75 21.94 -7.42
C LYS A 467 2.42 21.27 -7.80
N TRP A 468 1.43 21.36 -6.91
CA TRP A 468 0.17 20.61 -7.06
C TRP A 468 -0.66 21.05 -8.28
N ARG A 469 -0.58 22.31 -8.68
CA ARG A 469 -1.27 22.84 -9.87
C ARG A 469 -0.63 22.46 -11.20
N GLU A 470 0.66 22.11 -11.21
CA GLU A 470 1.32 21.67 -12.43
C GLU A 470 0.81 20.27 -12.81
N GLY A 471 -0.25 20.27 -13.63
CA GLY A 471 -0.77 19.10 -14.32
C GLY A 471 0.31 18.46 -15.20
N LYS A 472 0.08 17.21 -15.62
CA LYS A 472 1.01 16.38 -16.40
C LYS A 472 1.85 17.22 -17.38
N ARG A 473 3.17 17.32 -17.11
CA ARG A 473 4.16 17.63 -18.15
C ARG A 473 3.92 16.66 -19.30
N GLY A 474 3.25 17.10 -20.36
CA GLY A 474 2.83 16.24 -21.45
C GLY A 474 1.51 16.61 -22.12
N THR A 475 0.66 17.42 -21.50
CA THR A 475 -0.43 18.06 -22.27
C THR A 475 0.14 19.35 -22.88
N VAL A 476 0.34 19.32 -24.20
CA VAL A 476 0.78 20.44 -25.04
C VAL A 476 -0.31 21.53 -24.98
N GLY A 477 -0.30 22.33 -23.93
CA GLY A 477 -1.02 23.58 -23.85
C GLY A 477 -0.06 24.70 -24.20
N ASN A 478 -0.14 25.19 -25.44
CA ASN A 478 0.49 26.44 -25.85
C ASN A 478 0.04 27.56 -24.90
N GLY A 479 0.94 27.97 -24.02
CA GLY A 479 0.82 29.18 -23.21
C GLY A 479 2.15 29.91 -23.30
N SER A 480 2.27 30.77 -24.31
CA SER A 480 3.31 31.79 -24.38
C SER A 480 3.26 32.67 -23.13
N GLY A 481 4.39 32.85 -22.44
CA GLY A 481 4.42 33.82 -21.36
C GLY A 481 5.59 33.67 -20.40
N SER A 482 6.71 34.28 -20.77
CA SER A 482 7.71 34.85 -19.86
C SER A 482 8.54 33.89 -19.00
N PHE A 483 9.72 33.56 -19.54
CA PHE A 483 10.93 33.45 -18.73
C PHE A 483 11.29 34.84 -18.20
N ALA A 484 11.00 35.13 -16.94
CA ALA A 484 11.62 36.24 -16.21
C ALA A 484 12.01 35.74 -14.82
N HIS A 485 13.32 35.64 -14.67
CA HIS A 485 14.08 35.49 -13.44
C HIS A 485 13.75 36.67 -12.49
N GLU A 486 13.44 36.41 -11.22
CA GLU A 486 13.95 37.21 -10.09
C GLU A 486 13.52 36.65 -8.74
N ASP A 487 14.50 36.58 -7.84
CA ASP A 487 14.35 36.33 -6.41
C ASP A 487 13.41 37.36 -5.78
N ARG A 488 12.19 36.95 -5.42
CA ARG A 488 11.39 37.65 -4.40
C ARG A 488 11.28 36.81 -3.14
N ALA A 489 12.12 37.17 -2.19
CA ALA A 489 11.95 36.86 -0.79
C ALA A 489 10.66 37.50 -0.26
N ALA A 490 9.98 36.74 0.60
CA ALA A 490 9.09 37.17 1.68
C ALA A 490 7.83 38.00 1.32
N THR A 491 6.73 37.65 2.01
CA THR A 491 5.48 38.40 2.19
C THR A 491 4.57 38.59 0.98
N SER A 492 3.69 37.61 0.73
CA SER A 492 2.29 37.92 0.42
C SER A 492 1.40 36.77 0.88
N GLU A 493 0.64 37.04 1.92
CA GLU A 493 -0.55 36.30 2.32
C GLU A 493 -1.50 36.18 1.11
N LEU A 494 -2.28 35.09 1.00
CA LEU A 494 -3.39 34.88 0.03
C LEU A 494 -3.15 34.05 -1.25
N ASP A 495 -2.12 33.21 -1.33
CA ASP A 495 -2.15 32.07 -2.29
C ASP A 495 -2.95 30.89 -1.70
N ASN A 496 -4.24 31.14 -1.46
CA ASN A 496 -5.15 30.25 -0.73
C ASN A 496 -5.45 28.91 -1.40
N ASP A 497 -4.84 28.57 -2.54
CA ASP A 497 -5.15 27.32 -3.23
C ASP A 497 -3.90 26.63 -3.79
N SER A 498 -2.97 26.33 -2.89
CA SER A 498 -1.75 25.54 -3.13
C SER A 498 -2.00 24.08 -3.51
N GLY A 499 -3.25 23.64 -3.69
CA GLY A 499 -3.68 22.26 -3.99
C GLY A 499 -3.47 21.25 -2.85
N CYS A 500 -2.64 21.58 -1.86
CA CYS A 500 -2.37 20.80 -0.67
C CYS A 500 -2.34 21.70 0.57
N ARG A 501 -3.15 21.39 1.57
CA ARG A 501 -3.20 22.12 2.84
C ARG A 501 -2.79 21.21 4.00
N LEU A 502 -2.12 21.80 4.99
CA LEU A 502 -1.85 21.13 6.27
C LEU A 502 -3.09 21.32 7.15
N ILE A 503 -3.77 20.23 7.48
CA ILE A 503 -5.02 20.24 8.27
C ILE A 503 -4.71 20.17 9.76
N TRP A 504 -3.80 19.27 10.13
CA TRP A 504 -3.43 19.07 11.52
C TRP A 504 -1.96 18.70 11.65
N LYS A 505 -1.35 19.16 12.73
CA LYS A 505 0.01 18.79 13.13
C LYS A 505 0.05 18.69 14.64
N GLY A 506 0.46 17.55 15.15
CA GLY A 506 0.54 17.32 16.57
C GLY A 506 1.44 16.15 16.92
N THR A 507 1.31 15.69 18.16
CA THR A 507 2.06 14.58 18.70
C THR A 507 1.10 13.54 19.28
N VAL A 508 1.40 12.27 19.04
CA VAL A 508 0.69 11.12 19.61
C VAL A 508 1.67 10.22 20.35
N LYS A 509 1.14 9.37 21.23
CA LYS A 509 1.94 8.49 22.10
C LYS A 509 2.71 7.43 21.30
N GLN A 510 2.06 6.78 20.33
CA GLN A 510 2.61 5.66 19.56
C GLN A 510 2.19 5.74 18.09
N ARG A 511 2.91 5.05 17.21
CA ARG A 511 2.58 4.98 15.77
C ARG A 511 1.35 4.11 15.58
N ALA A 512 0.35 4.59 14.84
CA ALA A 512 -0.81 3.80 14.48
C ALA A 512 -0.56 2.92 13.24
N PHE A 513 0.38 3.33 12.37
CA PHE A 513 0.65 2.65 11.09
C PHE A 513 2.03 1.96 11.06
N ASP A 514 2.10 0.79 10.43
CA ASP A 514 3.36 0.02 10.30
C ASP A 514 4.23 0.50 9.12
N LYS A 515 3.58 0.93 8.03
CA LYS A 515 4.19 1.42 6.79
C LYS A 515 3.25 2.41 6.13
N ILE A 516 3.78 3.25 5.23
CA ILE A 516 2.93 4.08 4.37
C ILE A 516 2.12 3.19 3.43
N GLN A 517 0.80 3.34 3.40
CA GLN A 517 -0.08 2.60 2.49
C GLN A 517 -0.92 3.56 1.66
N PHE A 518 -1.14 3.25 0.39
CA PHE A 518 -2.07 3.96 -0.48
C PHE A 518 -3.34 3.12 -0.63
N LYS A 519 -4.49 3.68 -0.26
CA LYS A 519 -5.79 3.00 -0.33
C LYS A 519 -6.76 3.84 -1.15
N ALA A 520 -7.23 3.27 -2.26
CA ALA A 520 -8.32 3.85 -3.03
C ALA A 520 -9.63 3.62 -2.27
N CYS A 521 -10.33 4.70 -1.94
CA CYS A 521 -11.55 4.70 -1.16
C CYS A 521 -12.67 5.33 -2.00
N PRO A 522 -13.51 4.51 -2.66
CA PRO A 522 -14.59 5.02 -3.51
C PRO A 522 -15.65 5.81 -2.74
N THR A 523 -15.90 5.42 -1.48
CA THR A 523 -16.91 6.02 -0.61
C THR A 523 -16.26 6.57 0.66
N GLU A 524 -16.79 7.66 1.20
CA GLU A 524 -16.38 8.27 2.48
C GLU A 524 -16.41 7.28 3.66
N LEU A 525 -17.43 6.42 3.75
CA LEU A 525 -17.58 5.43 4.82
C LEU A 525 -16.45 4.41 4.81
N TYR A 526 -16.08 3.92 3.62
CA TYR A 526 -14.94 3.03 3.47
C TYR A 526 -13.63 3.71 3.84
N ALA A 527 -13.45 4.99 3.49
CA ALA A 527 -12.27 5.75 3.90
C ALA A 527 -12.20 5.84 5.44
N ARG A 528 -13.29 6.26 6.08
CA ARG A 528 -13.42 6.34 7.54
C ARG A 528 -13.15 4.99 8.21
N GLU A 529 -13.64 3.88 7.64
CA GLU A 529 -13.37 2.52 8.13
C GLU A 529 -11.88 2.16 8.09
N GLN A 530 -11.13 2.58 7.05
CA GLN A 530 -9.68 2.35 7.00
C GLN A 530 -8.92 3.07 8.11
N PHE A 531 -9.37 4.28 8.49
CA PHE A 531 -8.79 5.01 9.62
C PHE A 531 -9.24 4.46 10.98
N ARG A 532 -10.51 4.05 11.09
CA ARG A 532 -11.06 3.41 12.30
C ARG A 532 -10.34 2.11 12.66
N LYS A 533 -9.88 1.33 11.68
CA LYS A 533 -9.06 0.12 11.90
C LYS A 533 -7.77 0.38 12.68
N ARG A 534 -7.35 1.65 12.81
CA ARG A 534 -6.14 2.09 13.50
C ARG A 534 -6.47 3.12 14.59
N ASP A 535 -7.74 3.24 14.99
CA ASP A 535 -8.26 4.18 16.00
C ASP A 535 -7.91 5.66 15.72
N VAL A 536 -7.89 6.04 14.45
CA VAL A 536 -7.52 7.38 13.96
C VAL A 536 -8.55 7.98 13.00
N GLU A 537 -9.81 7.60 13.11
CA GLU A 537 -10.93 8.11 12.30
C GLU A 537 -11.11 9.62 12.38
N HIS A 538 -10.74 10.22 13.52
CA HIS A 538 -10.81 11.66 13.75
C HIS A 538 -9.92 12.47 12.76
N TYR A 539 -8.86 11.89 12.20
CA TYR A 539 -8.07 12.54 11.14
C TYR A 539 -8.84 12.64 9.83
N TRP A 540 -9.58 11.60 9.49
CA TRP A 540 -10.46 11.61 8.32
C TRP A 540 -11.61 12.57 8.53
N ASP A 541 -12.30 12.48 9.67
CA ASP A 541 -13.46 13.30 9.97
C ASP A 541 -13.08 14.80 9.95
N LEU A 542 -11.94 15.19 10.51
CA LEU A 542 -11.42 16.57 10.46
C LEU A 542 -11.12 17.03 9.03
N ALA A 543 -10.40 16.22 8.25
CA ALA A 543 -10.01 16.59 6.89
C ALA A 543 -11.20 16.62 5.92
N TYR A 544 -12.14 15.70 6.09
CA TYR A 544 -13.35 15.59 5.29
C TYR A 544 -14.35 16.70 5.59
N SER A 545 -14.61 16.98 6.88
CA SER A 545 -15.50 18.08 7.29
C SER A 545 -14.96 19.42 6.80
N GLY A 546 -13.66 19.67 6.97
CA GLY A 546 -13.03 20.88 6.42
C GLY A 546 -13.04 20.95 4.90
N ALA A 547 -13.10 19.81 4.18
CA ALA A 547 -13.24 19.81 2.72
C ALA A 547 -14.66 20.19 2.31
N ILE A 548 -15.66 19.64 2.98
CA ILE A 548 -17.07 19.96 2.71
C ILE A 548 -17.34 21.44 3.00
N LEU A 549 -16.91 21.95 4.16
CA LEU A 549 -17.11 23.37 4.52
C LEU A 549 -16.50 24.30 3.46
N GLU A 550 -15.29 24.04 3.02
CA GLU A 550 -14.68 24.84 1.94
C GLU A 550 -15.42 24.74 0.60
N THR A 551 -16.05 23.60 0.30
CA THR A 551 -16.89 23.47 -0.91
C THR A 551 -18.25 24.14 -0.78
N LEU A 552 -18.68 24.50 0.43
CA LEU A 552 -19.91 25.25 0.67
C LEU A 552 -19.66 26.76 0.70
N ASP A 553 -18.47 27.17 1.17
CA ASP A 553 -18.03 28.57 1.16
C ASP A 553 -17.54 29.06 -0.21
N SER A 554 -17.23 28.13 -1.14
CA SER A 554 -16.85 28.40 -2.54
C SER A 554 -18.05 28.33 -3.47
#